data_AF-H8ZBC6-F1
#
_entry.id   AF-H8ZBC6-F1
#
_cell.length_a   1.000
_cell.length_b   1.000
_cell.length_c   1.000
_cell.angle_alpha   90.00
_cell.angle_beta   90.00
_cell.angle_gamma   90.00
#
_symmetry.space_group_name_H-M   'P 1'
#
loop_
_entity.id
_entity.type
_entity.pdbx_description
1 polymer ?
#
loop_
_entity_poly.entity_id
_entity_poly.type
_entity_poly.pdbx_seq_one_letter_code
_entity_poly.pdbx_strand_id
1 'polypeptide(L)'
;MDRTKEFRDTINTTGIPQQNNSIQDSPLASLLNISRDLRITLNSAYTELKTKRIINYSEFEPTIKSGIQECIKTIHLLEQNNITYYKNIITNLLALIKRTEIKLEEVKAKRTRVSLNIALEPERSSVVKPKPILLQTLQEENDRILERARLSDRELLKINRKVSEIDVLQRLITEELFLQDERIDVIINKTKTASVDVKISRGYLRKGTESKSRMKGFISLFIMILSIVLIILHLGNK
;
A
#
# COMPACT_ATOMS: atom_id res chain seq x y z
N MET A 1 15.63 14.90 39.20
CA MET A 1 15.20 15.73 38.05
C MET A 1 14.24 14.92 37.21
N ASP A 2 13.03 15.43 37.05
CA ASP A 2 11.89 14.72 36.46
C ASP A 2 11.79 15.07 34.97
N ARG A 3 12.35 14.21 34.12
CA ARG A 3 12.50 14.44 32.66
C ARG A 3 11.17 14.60 31.92
N THR A 4 10.06 14.24 32.55
CA THR A 4 8.71 14.37 31.98
C THR A 4 8.13 15.77 32.13
N LYS A 5 8.59 16.56 33.11
CA LYS A 5 8.23 17.98 33.23
C LYS A 5 8.96 18.82 32.18
N GLU A 6 10.24 18.54 31.98
CA GLU A 6 11.09 19.20 30.97
C GLU A 6 10.55 19.03 29.54
N PHE A 7 9.93 17.86 29.26
CA PHE A 7 9.28 17.57 27.99
C PHE A 7 7.92 18.25 27.80
N ARG A 8 7.17 18.52 28.90
CA ARG A 8 5.91 19.28 28.83
C ARG A 8 6.15 20.78 28.67
N ASP A 9 7.18 21.30 29.32
CA ASP A 9 7.50 22.73 29.25
C ASP A 9 8.10 23.11 27.87
N THR A 10 8.76 22.17 27.18
CA THR A 10 9.22 22.35 25.78
C THR A 10 8.07 22.33 24.75
N ILE A 11 7.01 21.56 25.01
CA ILE A 11 5.81 21.54 24.14
C ILE A 11 4.99 22.82 24.31
N ASN A 12 4.95 23.42 25.50
CA ASN A 12 4.24 24.67 25.73
C ASN A 12 4.99 25.92 25.23
N THR A 13 6.32 25.85 25.05
CA THR A 13 7.14 26.95 24.50
C THR A 13 7.26 26.90 22.98
N THR A 14 7.02 25.74 22.36
CA THR A 14 6.90 25.62 20.90
C THR A 14 5.42 25.67 20.55
N GLY A 15 4.90 26.84 20.20
CA GLY A 15 3.48 27.11 19.96
C GLY A 15 2.83 26.31 18.83
N ILE A 16 2.72 24.99 19.01
CA ILE A 16 1.98 24.08 18.15
C ILE A 16 0.60 23.90 18.81
N PRO A 17 -0.46 24.52 18.28
CA PRO A 17 -1.78 24.36 18.84
C PRO A 17 -2.23 22.91 18.65
N GLN A 18 -2.60 22.25 19.75
CA GLN A 18 -3.38 21.02 19.70
C GLN A 18 -4.77 21.34 19.12
N GLN A 19 -4.92 21.16 17.80
CA GLN A 19 -6.23 21.17 17.16
C GLN A 19 -6.97 19.87 17.50
N ASN A 20 -7.71 19.92 18.60
CA ASN A 20 -8.92 19.14 18.78
C ASN A 20 -9.96 19.71 17.80
N ASN A 21 -10.13 19.10 16.62
CA ASN A 21 -11.26 19.36 15.74
C ASN A 21 -11.62 18.09 14.98
N SER A 22 -12.92 17.78 15.00
CA SER A 22 -13.58 16.68 14.30
C SER A 22 -13.17 16.58 12.84
N ILE A 23 -12.58 15.45 12.45
CA ILE A 23 -12.09 15.16 11.08
C ILE A 23 -13.23 15.02 10.05
N GLN A 24 -14.51 15.03 10.47
CA GLN A 24 -15.64 14.75 9.60
C GLN A 24 -16.09 15.91 8.69
N ASP A 25 -15.76 17.17 9.00
CA ASP A 25 -16.26 18.34 8.23
C ASP A 25 -15.17 19.13 7.49
N SER A 26 -14.01 18.51 7.24
CA SER A 26 -12.96 19.19 6.46
C SER A 26 -13.27 19.09 4.96
N PRO A 27 -13.21 20.20 4.19
CA PRO A 27 -13.26 20.19 2.72
C PRO A 27 -12.28 19.18 2.10
N LEU A 28 -11.20 18.86 2.82
CA LEU A 28 -10.20 17.86 2.48
C LEU A 28 -10.74 16.42 2.47
N ALA A 29 -11.59 16.06 3.43
CA ALA A 29 -12.20 14.74 3.53
C ALA A 29 -13.21 14.53 2.39
N SER A 30 -13.95 15.58 2.05
CA SER A 30 -14.83 15.61 0.87
C SER A 30 -14.05 15.37 -0.43
N LEU A 31 -12.92 16.05 -0.62
CA LEU A 31 -12.08 15.88 -1.82
C LEU A 31 -11.45 14.48 -1.95
N LEU A 32 -11.03 13.89 -0.82
CA LEU A 32 -10.51 12.52 -0.81
C LEU A 32 -11.60 11.51 -1.17
N ASN A 33 -12.82 11.69 -0.66
CA ASN A 33 -13.95 10.84 -1.01
C ASN A 33 -14.31 10.97 -2.51
N ILE A 34 -14.37 12.18 -3.05
CA ILE A 34 -14.58 12.44 -4.48
C ILE A 34 -13.50 11.74 -5.33
N SER A 35 -12.23 11.84 -4.91
CA SER A 35 -11.12 11.17 -5.63
C SER A 35 -11.24 9.65 -5.64
N ARG A 36 -11.76 9.08 -4.54
CA ARG A 36 -11.99 7.63 -4.39
C ARG A 36 -13.12 7.16 -5.30
N ASP A 37 -14.22 7.90 -5.32
CA ASP A 37 -15.40 7.55 -6.12
C ASP A 37 -15.10 7.66 -7.62
N LEU A 38 -14.34 8.68 -8.03
CA LEU A 38 -13.86 8.82 -9.40
C LEU A 38 -12.94 7.67 -9.81
N ARG A 39 -12.05 7.22 -8.92
CA ARG A 39 -11.19 6.06 -9.17
C ARG A 39 -11.99 4.77 -9.35
N ILE A 40 -13.03 4.56 -8.54
CA ILE A 40 -13.92 3.40 -8.66
C ILE A 40 -14.66 3.45 -10.00
N THR A 41 -15.20 4.62 -10.35
CA THR A 41 -15.95 4.86 -11.59
C THR A 41 -15.07 4.61 -12.83
N LEU A 42 -13.86 5.18 -12.89
CA LEU A 42 -12.93 4.96 -13.99
C LEU A 42 -12.49 3.50 -14.12
N ASN A 43 -12.21 2.81 -13.01
CA ASN A 43 -11.83 1.41 -13.04
C ASN A 43 -12.98 0.50 -13.49
N SER A 44 -14.21 0.82 -13.10
CA SER A 44 -15.40 0.12 -13.58
C SER A 44 -15.56 0.31 -15.09
N ALA A 45 -15.44 1.54 -15.59
CA ALA A 45 -15.51 1.86 -17.00
C ALA A 45 -14.41 1.14 -17.81
N TYR A 46 -13.17 1.12 -17.30
CA TYR A 46 -12.07 0.38 -17.93
C TYR A 46 -12.32 -1.13 -17.97
N THR A 47 -12.86 -1.69 -16.88
CA THR A 47 -13.19 -3.11 -16.80
C THR A 47 -14.32 -3.47 -17.76
N GLU A 48 -15.32 -2.60 -17.91
CA GLU A 48 -16.39 -2.74 -18.90
C GLU A 48 -15.86 -2.66 -20.33
N LEU A 49 -14.96 -1.72 -20.64
CA LEU A 49 -14.27 -1.64 -21.94
C LEU A 49 -13.44 -2.89 -22.25
N LYS A 50 -12.91 -3.57 -21.22
CA LYS A 50 -12.10 -4.79 -21.36
C LYS A 50 -12.95 -6.04 -21.55
N THR A 51 -14.07 -6.15 -20.83
CA THR A 51 -14.87 -7.38 -20.72
C THR A 51 -16.02 -7.45 -21.71
N LYS A 52 -16.66 -6.33 -22.03
CA LYS A 52 -17.76 -6.33 -23.01
C LYS A 52 -17.18 -6.21 -24.43
N ARG A 53 -17.53 -7.14 -25.32
CA ARG A 53 -17.58 -6.86 -26.77
C ARG A 53 -18.69 -5.82 -26.95
N ILE A 54 -18.34 -4.53 -26.89
CA ILE A 54 -19.32 -3.45 -26.76
C ILE A 54 -20.18 -3.39 -28.02
N ILE A 55 -21.45 -3.79 -27.90
CA ILE A 55 -22.46 -3.72 -28.96
C ILE A 55 -22.97 -2.27 -29.11
N ASN A 56 -22.94 -1.44 -28.06
CA ASN A 56 -23.36 -0.03 -28.08
C ASN A 56 -22.26 0.93 -27.58
N TYR A 57 -21.22 1.15 -28.39
CA TYR A 57 -20.13 2.09 -28.08
C TYR A 57 -20.62 3.56 -27.96
N SER A 58 -21.62 3.94 -28.75
CA SER A 58 -22.14 5.32 -28.84
C SER A 58 -22.85 5.80 -27.58
N GLU A 59 -23.42 4.90 -26.78
CA GLU A 59 -24.13 5.24 -25.54
C GLU A 59 -23.15 5.40 -24.37
N PHE A 60 -22.00 4.72 -24.42
CA PHE A 60 -21.05 4.65 -23.31
C PHE A 60 -19.90 5.67 -23.41
N GLU A 61 -19.53 6.07 -24.63
CA GLU A 61 -18.52 7.11 -24.90
C GLU A 61 -18.77 8.45 -24.17
N PRO A 62 -19.99 9.04 -24.15
CA PRO A 62 -20.21 10.32 -23.48
C PRO A 62 -20.03 10.22 -21.96
N THR A 63 -20.41 9.10 -21.34
CA THR A 63 -20.27 8.87 -19.89
C THR A 63 -18.80 8.76 -19.49
N ILE A 64 -17.98 8.06 -20.28
CA ILE A 64 -16.53 7.98 -20.05
C ILE A 64 -15.89 9.36 -20.20
N LYS A 65 -16.22 10.11 -21.25
CA LYS A 65 -15.68 11.46 -21.47
C LYS A 65 -16.05 12.42 -20.34
N SER A 66 -17.29 12.35 -19.85
CA SER A 66 -17.74 13.13 -18.68
C SER A 66 -16.91 12.79 -17.44
N GLY A 67 -16.70 11.49 -17.15
CA GLY A 67 -15.88 11.05 -16.02
C GLY A 67 -14.42 11.49 -16.11
N ILE A 68 -13.82 11.43 -17.30
CA ILE A 68 -12.46 11.95 -17.54
C ILE A 68 -12.40 13.46 -17.27
N GLN A 69 -13.39 14.22 -17.74
CA GLN A 69 -13.44 15.67 -17.53
C GLN A 69 -13.58 16.03 -16.04
N GLU A 70 -14.33 15.25 -15.27
CA GLU A 70 -14.48 15.42 -13.84
C GLU A 70 -13.20 15.07 -13.06
N CYS A 71 -12.46 14.04 -13.49
CA CYS A 71 -11.14 13.76 -12.95
C CYS A 71 -10.13 14.87 -13.24
N ILE A 72 -10.15 15.46 -14.43
CA ILE A 72 -9.28 16.60 -14.79
C ILE A 72 -9.60 17.81 -13.91
N LYS A 73 -10.88 18.13 -13.69
CA LYS A 73 -11.30 19.20 -12.77
C LYS A 73 -10.80 18.95 -11.34
N THR A 74 -10.89 17.72 -10.88
CA THR A 74 -10.44 17.32 -9.54
C THR A 74 -8.92 17.41 -9.41
N ILE A 75 -8.17 16.99 -10.44
CA ILE A 75 -6.71 17.15 -10.48
C ILE A 75 -6.31 18.62 -10.41
N HIS A 76 -6.93 19.49 -11.20
CA HIS A 76 -6.64 20.92 -11.19
C HIS A 76 -6.88 21.54 -9.81
N LEU A 77 -7.95 21.12 -9.13
CA LEU A 77 -8.26 21.58 -7.77
C LEU A 77 -7.27 21.02 -6.74
N LEU A 78 -6.78 19.79 -6.91
CA LEU A 78 -5.72 19.21 -6.07
C LEU A 78 -4.35 19.87 -6.30
N GLU A 79 -4.04 20.30 -7.52
CA GLU A 79 -2.82 21.02 -7.88
C GLU A 79 -2.81 22.44 -7.31
N GLN A 80 -3.94 23.15 -7.34
CA GLN A 80 -4.08 24.48 -6.74
C GLN A 80 -3.88 24.49 -5.21
N ASN A 81 -4.21 23.39 -4.53
CA ASN A 81 -4.06 23.25 -3.08
C ASN A 81 -2.63 22.86 -2.63
N ASN A 82 -1.70 22.68 -3.58
CA ASN A 82 -0.25 22.77 -3.40
C ASN A 82 0.37 21.96 -2.24
N ILE A 83 0.25 20.61 -2.26
CA ILE A 83 0.95 19.75 -1.30
C ILE A 83 1.51 18.50 -2.01
N THR A 84 2.81 18.26 -1.83
CA THR A 84 3.56 17.03 -2.17
C THR A 84 2.82 15.72 -1.83
N TYR A 85 1.90 15.78 -0.87
CA TYR A 85 1.02 14.70 -0.41
C TYR A 85 0.06 14.18 -1.49
N TYR A 86 -0.43 15.05 -2.38
CA TYR A 86 -1.37 14.68 -3.44
C TYR A 86 -0.70 14.25 -4.74
N LYS A 87 0.63 14.37 -4.84
CA LYS A 87 1.39 14.02 -6.05
C LYS A 87 1.12 12.58 -6.50
N ASN A 88 1.04 11.65 -5.54
CA ASN A 88 0.75 10.23 -5.82
C ASN A 88 -0.71 9.98 -6.26
N ILE A 89 -1.65 10.79 -5.77
CA ILE A 89 -3.07 10.71 -6.14
C ILE A 89 -3.26 11.26 -7.56
N ILE A 90 -2.64 12.40 -7.85
CA ILE A 90 -2.64 13.03 -9.17
C ILE A 90 -2.00 12.10 -10.22
N THR A 91 -0.82 11.53 -9.93
CA THR A 91 -0.16 10.59 -10.87
C THR A 91 -1.00 9.33 -11.11
N ASN A 92 -1.70 8.83 -10.09
CA ASN A 92 -2.60 7.69 -10.24
C ASN A 92 -3.80 8.02 -11.13
N LEU A 93 -4.46 9.16 -10.89
CA LEU A 93 -5.59 9.61 -11.70
C LEU A 93 -5.18 9.86 -13.15
N LEU A 94 -4.03 10.50 -13.39
CA LEU A 94 -3.48 10.69 -14.74
C LEU A 94 -3.17 9.36 -15.45
N ALA A 95 -2.62 8.38 -14.73
CA ALA A 95 -2.36 7.06 -15.29
C ALA A 95 -3.65 6.31 -15.65
N LEU A 96 -4.70 6.46 -14.84
CA LEU A 96 -6.03 5.89 -15.10
C LEU A 96 -6.71 6.55 -16.29
N ILE A 97 -6.66 7.88 -16.39
CA ILE A 97 -7.16 8.62 -17.55
C ILE A 97 -6.48 8.11 -18.82
N LYS A 98 -5.14 8.11 -18.86
CA LYS A 98 -4.38 7.64 -20.04
C LYS A 98 -4.73 6.20 -20.43
N ARG A 99 -4.84 5.28 -19.48
CA ARG A 99 -5.22 3.88 -19.75
C ARG A 99 -6.62 3.76 -20.34
N THR A 100 -7.55 4.55 -19.82
CA THR A 100 -8.95 4.55 -20.28
C THR A 100 -9.07 5.17 -21.67
N GLU A 101 -8.34 6.26 -21.95
CA GLU A 101 -8.26 6.89 -23.27
C GLU A 101 -7.64 5.96 -24.33
N ILE A 102 -6.50 5.32 -24.03
CA ILE A 102 -5.88 4.35 -24.93
C ILE A 102 -6.86 3.23 -25.26
N LYS A 103 -7.57 2.70 -24.25
CA LYS A 103 -8.54 1.63 -24.46
C LYS A 103 -9.75 2.09 -25.27
N LEU A 104 -10.21 3.32 -25.05
CA LEU A 104 -11.29 3.94 -25.80
C LEU A 104 -10.94 4.06 -27.28
N GLU A 105 -9.73 4.51 -27.60
CA GLU A 105 -9.23 4.62 -28.97
C GLU A 105 -8.97 3.25 -29.61
N GLU A 106 -8.50 2.24 -28.86
CA GLU A 106 -8.40 0.86 -29.37
C GLU A 106 -9.75 0.28 -29.79
N VAL A 107 -10.80 0.51 -28.99
CA VAL A 107 -12.16 0.04 -29.31
C VAL A 107 -12.70 0.78 -30.53
N LYS A 108 -12.46 2.09 -30.64
CA LYS A 108 -12.80 2.91 -31.80
C LYS A 108 -12.10 2.43 -33.08
N ALA A 109 -10.79 2.20 -33.01
CA ALA A 109 -9.98 1.72 -34.14
C ALA A 109 -10.38 0.31 -34.59
N LYS A 110 -10.76 -0.58 -33.66
CA LYS A 110 -11.33 -1.89 -34.00
C LYS A 110 -12.64 -1.76 -34.76
N ARG A 111 -13.52 -0.83 -34.37
CA ARG A 111 -14.76 -0.55 -35.12
C ARG A 111 -14.47 -0.02 -36.51
N THR A 112 -13.56 0.95 -36.65
CA THR A 112 -13.16 1.49 -37.97
C THR A 112 -12.59 0.41 -38.89
N ARG A 113 -11.81 -0.54 -38.34
CA ARG A 113 -11.28 -1.68 -39.11
C ARG A 113 -12.34 -2.72 -39.49
N VAL A 114 -13.39 -2.89 -38.69
CA VAL A 114 -14.53 -3.77 -39.01
C VAL A 114 -15.50 -3.10 -40.01
N SER A 115 -15.61 -1.77 -39.99
CA SER A 115 -16.40 -1.01 -40.98
C SER A 115 -15.66 -0.78 -42.31
N LEU A 116 -14.33 -0.84 -42.31
CA LEU A 116 -13.54 -1.05 -43.54
C LEU A 116 -13.58 -2.54 -43.93
N ASN A 117 -14.77 -3.05 -44.21
CA ASN A 117 -14.90 -4.11 -45.21
C ASN A 117 -14.59 -3.44 -46.55
N ILE A 118 -13.30 -3.31 -46.85
CA ILE A 118 -12.80 -3.03 -48.18
C ILE A 118 -13.45 -4.11 -49.05
N ALA A 119 -14.31 -3.69 -49.97
CA ALA A 119 -14.67 -4.50 -51.11
C ALA A 119 -13.35 -4.77 -51.85
N LEU A 120 -12.72 -5.91 -51.54
CA LEU A 120 -11.64 -6.43 -52.35
C LEU A 120 -12.27 -6.80 -53.69
N GLU A 121 -12.28 -5.85 -54.62
CA GLU A 121 -12.30 -6.22 -56.02
C GLU A 121 -11.08 -7.12 -56.26
N PRO A 122 -11.26 -8.30 -56.87
CA PRO A 122 -10.13 -9.17 -57.16
C PRO A 122 -9.19 -8.41 -58.08
N GLU A 123 -7.98 -8.10 -57.58
CA GLU A 123 -6.88 -7.67 -58.42
C GLU A 123 -6.77 -8.65 -59.58
N ARG A 124 -6.96 -8.15 -60.80
CA ARG A 124 -6.71 -8.93 -62.01
C ARG A 124 -5.24 -9.30 -62.00
N SER A 125 -4.95 -10.55 -61.66
CA SER A 125 -3.60 -11.09 -61.76
C SER A 125 -3.16 -11.02 -63.22
N SER A 126 -2.34 -10.03 -63.57
CA SER A 126 -1.48 -10.16 -64.74
C SER A 126 -0.44 -11.22 -64.37
N VAL A 127 -0.74 -12.48 -64.64
CA VAL A 127 0.14 -13.61 -64.41
C VAL A 127 1.32 -13.49 -65.38
N VAL A 128 2.30 -12.68 -65.01
CA VAL A 128 3.67 -12.87 -65.50
C VAL A 128 4.18 -14.06 -64.70
N LYS A 129 4.19 -15.25 -65.33
CA LYS A 129 4.79 -16.45 -64.74
C LYS A 129 6.23 -16.09 -64.34
N PRO A 130 6.55 -16.05 -63.03
CA PRO A 130 7.91 -15.75 -62.61
C PRO A 130 8.81 -16.87 -63.12
N LYS A 131 10.05 -16.54 -63.50
CA LYS A 131 11.04 -17.56 -63.86
C LYS A 131 11.14 -18.58 -62.71
N PRO A 132 11.18 -19.90 -62.98
CA PRO A 132 11.13 -20.94 -61.95
C PRO A 132 12.22 -20.81 -60.87
N ILE A 133 13.38 -20.25 -61.24
CA ILE A 133 14.50 -19.98 -60.33
C ILE A 133 14.12 -18.95 -59.25
N LEU A 134 13.34 -17.91 -59.60
CA LEU A 134 12.93 -16.86 -58.65
C LEU A 134 11.91 -17.39 -57.63
N LEU A 135 11.02 -18.28 -58.07
CA LEU A 135 10.05 -18.93 -57.17
C LEU A 135 10.75 -19.85 -56.17
N GLN A 136 11.77 -20.59 -56.61
CA GLN A 136 12.55 -21.45 -55.72
C GLN A 136 13.33 -20.64 -54.69
N THR A 137 13.98 -19.53 -55.08
CA THR A 137 14.69 -18.66 -54.14
C THR A 137 13.75 -17.97 -53.14
N LEU A 138 12.55 -17.58 -53.57
CA LEU A 138 11.53 -17.01 -52.69
C LEU A 138 10.95 -18.05 -51.71
N GLN A 139 10.82 -19.30 -52.15
CA GLN A 139 10.39 -20.40 -51.29
C GLN A 139 11.44 -20.69 -50.20
N GLU A 140 12.72 -20.76 -50.57
CA GLU A 140 13.83 -20.94 -49.63
C GLU A 140 13.96 -19.78 -48.63
N GLU A 141 13.76 -18.53 -49.07
CA GLU A 141 13.73 -17.39 -48.14
C GLU A 141 12.53 -17.44 -47.19
N ASN A 142 11.34 -17.81 -47.67
CA ASN A 142 10.17 -17.98 -46.81
C ASN A 142 10.39 -19.06 -45.76
N ASP A 143 10.97 -20.20 -46.15
CA ASP A 143 11.27 -21.29 -45.21
C ASP A 143 12.29 -20.85 -44.15
N ARG A 144 13.31 -20.08 -44.53
CA ARG A 144 14.27 -19.49 -43.57
C ARG A 144 13.62 -18.50 -42.62
N ILE A 145 12.70 -17.65 -43.10
CA ILE A 145 11.97 -16.70 -42.26
C ILE A 145 11.07 -17.45 -41.28
N LEU A 146 10.37 -18.49 -41.74
CA LEU A 146 9.51 -19.32 -40.90
C LEU A 146 10.31 -20.03 -39.80
N GLU A 147 11.50 -20.53 -40.13
CA GLU A 147 12.38 -21.19 -39.16
C GLU A 147 12.90 -20.22 -38.10
N ARG A 148 13.30 -19.00 -38.50
CA ARG A 148 13.66 -17.92 -37.54
C ARG A 148 12.49 -17.53 -36.65
N ALA A 149 11.29 -17.41 -37.20
CA ALA A 149 10.09 -17.11 -36.42
C ALA A 149 9.82 -18.20 -35.37
N ARG A 150 9.93 -19.49 -35.74
CA ARG A 150 9.78 -20.62 -34.81
C ARG A 150 10.83 -20.63 -33.69
N LEU A 151 12.07 -20.24 -33.99
CA LEU A 151 13.11 -20.11 -32.97
C LEU A 151 12.78 -18.98 -32.00
N SER A 152 12.34 -17.82 -32.51
CA SER A 152 11.92 -16.69 -31.68
C SER A 152 10.72 -17.03 -30.79
N ASP A 153 9.73 -17.75 -31.32
CA ASP A 153 8.58 -18.23 -30.54
C ASP A 153 9.01 -19.15 -29.40
N ARG A 154 9.98 -20.05 -29.64
CA ARG A 154 10.54 -20.92 -28.60
C ARG A 154 11.25 -20.13 -27.51
N GLU A 155 11.98 -19.07 -27.88
CA GLU A 155 12.64 -18.18 -26.92
C GLU A 155 11.63 -17.38 -26.10
N LEU A 156 10.59 -16.82 -26.72
CA LEU A 156 9.50 -16.14 -26.04
C LEU A 156 8.79 -17.08 -25.05
N LEU A 157 8.57 -18.33 -25.43
CA LEU A 157 7.92 -19.31 -24.56
C LEU A 157 8.81 -19.67 -23.35
N LYS A 158 10.13 -19.73 -23.53
CA LYS A 158 11.08 -19.87 -22.41
C LYS A 158 11.07 -18.64 -21.48
N ILE A 159 11.01 -17.43 -22.04
CA ILE A 159 10.94 -16.19 -21.26
C ILE A 159 9.65 -16.16 -20.45
N ASN A 160 8.50 -16.46 -21.06
CA ASN A 160 7.22 -16.51 -20.36
C ASN A 160 7.21 -17.50 -19.20
N ARG A 161 7.86 -18.67 -19.35
CA ARG A 161 8.02 -19.61 -18.22
C ARG A 161 8.83 -19.01 -17.08
N LYS A 162 9.97 -18.38 -17.37
CA LYS A 162 10.79 -17.71 -16.35
C LYS A 162 10.03 -16.57 -15.66
N VAL A 163 9.26 -15.78 -16.41
CA VAL A 163 8.41 -14.71 -15.85
C VAL A 163 7.34 -15.30 -14.93
N SER A 164 6.71 -16.41 -15.33
CA SER A 164 5.75 -17.13 -14.48
C SER A 164 6.39 -17.67 -13.21
N GLU A 165 7.62 -18.21 -13.27
CA GLU A 165 8.36 -18.66 -12.09
C GLU A 165 8.68 -17.49 -11.15
N ILE A 166 9.06 -16.33 -11.70
CA ILE A 166 9.30 -15.11 -10.91
C ILE A 166 8.02 -14.66 -10.19
N ASP A 167 6.86 -14.69 -10.86
CA ASP A 167 5.58 -14.32 -10.23
C ASP A 167 5.23 -15.26 -9.07
N VAL A 168 5.46 -16.56 -9.22
CA VAL A 168 5.28 -17.54 -8.15
C VAL A 168 6.22 -17.27 -6.97
N LEU A 169 7.50 -17.02 -7.24
CA LEU A 169 8.48 -16.68 -6.19
C LEU A 169 8.11 -15.38 -5.47
N GLN A 170 7.64 -14.35 -6.18
CA GLN A 170 7.21 -13.10 -5.58
C GLN A 170 6.01 -13.28 -4.65
N ARG A 171 5.06 -14.15 -5.01
CA ARG A 171 3.94 -14.50 -4.13
C ARG A 171 4.41 -15.19 -2.86
N LEU A 172 5.29 -16.19 -2.98
CA LEU A 172 5.85 -16.89 -1.82
C LEU A 172 6.62 -15.95 -0.89
N ILE A 173 7.43 -15.04 -1.45
CA ILE A 173 8.14 -14.02 -0.66
C ILE A 173 7.15 -13.11 0.07
N THR A 174 6.08 -12.69 -0.60
CA THR A 174 5.06 -11.81 -0.01
C THR A 174 4.32 -12.51 1.12
N GLU A 175 3.98 -13.78 0.95
CA GLU A 175 3.33 -14.59 1.98
C GLU A 175 4.24 -14.74 3.20
N GLU A 176 5.53 -15.02 3.01
CA GLU A 176 6.45 -15.13 4.13
C GLU A 176 6.74 -13.81 4.82
N LEU A 177 6.75 -12.69 4.09
CA LEU A 177 6.84 -11.37 4.70
C LEU A 177 5.63 -11.09 5.61
N PHE A 178 4.43 -11.49 5.19
CA PHE A 178 3.23 -11.34 6.00
C PHE A 178 3.28 -12.19 7.28
N LEU A 179 3.71 -13.46 7.16
CA LEU A 179 3.89 -14.34 8.32
C LEU A 179 4.96 -13.82 9.29
N GLN A 180 6.04 -13.23 8.77
CA GLN A 180 7.08 -12.63 9.60
C GLN A 180 6.59 -11.37 10.32
N ASP A 181 5.78 -10.55 9.68
CA ASP A 181 5.20 -9.35 10.30
C ASP A 181 4.30 -9.72 11.49
N GLU A 182 3.45 -10.73 11.33
CA GLU A 182 2.63 -11.26 12.43
C GLU A 182 3.48 -11.79 13.60
N ARG A 183 4.59 -12.47 13.29
CA ARG A 183 5.54 -12.92 14.33
C ARG A 183 6.21 -11.76 15.05
N ILE A 184 6.56 -10.69 14.33
CA ILE A 184 7.15 -9.48 14.92
C ILE A 184 6.17 -8.84 15.89
N ASP A 185 4.89 -8.72 15.53
CA ASP A 185 3.86 -8.16 16.42
C ASP A 185 3.70 -8.97 17.71
N VAL A 186 3.73 -10.31 17.59
CA VAL A 186 3.70 -11.19 18.77
C VAL A 186 4.94 -10.95 19.66
N ILE A 187 6.13 -10.81 19.07
CA ILE A 187 7.36 -10.54 19.82
C ILE A 187 7.30 -9.16 20.48
N ILE A 188 6.79 -8.14 19.80
CA ILE A 188 6.62 -6.79 20.35
C ILE A 188 5.69 -6.84 21.57
N ASN A 189 4.55 -7.53 21.45
CA ASN A 189 3.60 -7.68 22.54
C ASN A 189 4.20 -8.42 23.74
N LYS A 190 4.90 -9.55 23.50
CA LYS A 190 5.61 -10.28 24.56
C LYS A 190 6.71 -9.45 25.23
N THR A 191 7.43 -8.66 24.45
CA THR A 191 8.48 -7.77 24.99
C THR A 191 7.87 -6.65 25.82
N LYS A 192 6.74 -6.10 25.40
CA LYS A 192 5.99 -5.08 26.14
C LYS A 192 5.49 -5.63 27.48
N THR A 193 4.91 -6.82 27.50
CA THR A 193 4.47 -7.46 28.76
C THR A 193 5.64 -7.76 29.68
N ALA A 194 6.74 -8.31 29.16
CA ALA A 194 7.95 -8.55 29.95
C ALA A 194 8.53 -7.25 30.54
N SER A 195 8.51 -6.15 29.78
CA SER A 195 8.94 -4.83 30.26
C SER A 195 8.07 -4.33 31.43
N VAL A 196 6.74 -4.52 31.33
CA VAL A 196 5.80 -4.20 32.40
C VAL A 196 6.09 -5.05 33.65
N ASP A 197 6.28 -6.36 33.48
CA ASP A 197 6.56 -7.28 34.59
C ASP A 197 7.86 -6.92 35.31
N VAL A 198 8.92 -6.58 34.57
CA VAL A 198 10.19 -6.11 35.15
C VAL A 198 9.99 -4.80 35.92
N LYS A 199 9.20 -3.87 35.39
CA LYS A 199 8.90 -2.60 36.06
C LYS A 199 8.13 -2.81 37.37
N ILE A 200 7.13 -3.69 37.36
CA ILE A 200 6.34 -4.05 38.53
C ILE A 200 7.23 -4.77 39.55
N SER A 201 8.03 -5.75 39.13
CA SER A 201 8.97 -6.49 39.99
C SER A 201 9.97 -5.56 40.68
N ARG A 202 10.57 -4.61 39.95
CA ARG A 202 11.43 -3.56 40.55
C ARG A 202 10.67 -2.71 41.57
N GLY A 203 9.41 -2.40 41.32
CA GLY A 203 8.53 -1.70 42.27
C GLY A 203 8.31 -2.49 43.57
N TYR A 204 8.04 -3.79 43.47
CA TYR A 204 7.88 -4.67 44.63
C TYR A 204 9.19 -4.84 45.42
N LEU A 205 10.32 -5.01 44.73
CA LEU A 205 11.63 -5.11 45.37
C LEU A 205 11.97 -3.85 46.18
N ARG A 206 11.69 -2.67 45.61
CA ARG A 206 11.90 -1.38 46.28
C ARG A 206 10.97 -1.19 47.48
N LYS A 207 9.68 -1.55 47.36
CA LYS A 207 8.75 -1.51 48.51
C LYS A 207 9.16 -2.50 49.60
N GLY A 208 9.68 -3.68 49.22
CA GLY A 208 10.17 -4.69 50.16
C GLY A 208 11.38 -4.20 50.97
N THR A 209 12.34 -3.52 50.35
CA THR A 209 13.48 -2.93 51.06
C THR A 209 13.07 -1.78 51.99
N GLU A 210 12.17 -0.90 51.54
CA GLU A 210 11.62 0.18 52.38
C GLU A 210 10.81 -0.37 53.58
N SER A 211 10.03 -1.43 53.37
CA SER A 211 9.29 -2.11 54.45
C SER A 211 10.21 -2.78 55.46
N LYS A 212 11.28 -3.45 54.99
CA LYS A 212 12.28 -4.09 55.86
C LYS A 212 13.02 -3.07 56.72
N SER A 213 13.31 -1.88 56.16
CA SER A 213 13.93 -0.78 56.92
C SER A 213 13.01 -0.26 58.03
N ARG A 214 11.73 -0.01 57.71
CA ARG A 214 10.72 0.40 58.71
C ARG A 214 10.52 -0.63 59.82
N MET A 215 10.46 -1.91 59.45
CA MET A 215 10.31 -3.01 60.40
C MET A 215 11.50 -3.13 61.35
N LYS A 216 12.74 -2.95 60.86
CA LYS A 216 13.94 -2.89 61.71
C LYS A 216 13.87 -1.74 62.73
N GLY A 217 13.41 -0.57 62.31
CA GLY A 217 13.22 0.58 63.19
C GLY A 217 12.19 0.31 64.29
N PHE A 218 11.06 -0.30 63.93
CA PHE A 218 10.03 -0.69 64.90
C PHE A 218 10.53 -1.73 65.91
N ILE A 219 11.26 -2.75 65.46
CA ILE A 219 11.85 -3.77 66.35
C ILE A 219 12.85 -3.11 67.33
N SER A 220 13.68 -2.19 66.85
CA SER A 220 14.63 -1.46 67.70
C SER A 220 13.91 -0.63 68.78
N LEU A 221 12.88 0.12 68.40
CA LEU A 221 12.05 0.89 69.34
C LEU A 221 11.38 -0.03 70.38
N PHE A 222 10.83 -1.16 69.94
CA PHE A 222 10.19 -2.13 70.81
C PHE A 222 11.16 -2.69 71.85
N ILE A 223 12.38 -3.06 71.44
CA ILE A 223 13.44 -3.51 72.36
C ILE A 223 13.81 -2.41 73.35
N MET A 224 13.94 -1.16 72.90
CA MET A 224 14.25 -0.03 73.77
C MET A 224 13.17 0.18 74.85
N ILE A 225 11.89 0.11 74.48
CA ILE A 225 10.77 0.21 75.43
C ILE A 225 10.82 -0.95 76.43
N LEU A 226 11.05 -2.18 75.96
CA LEU A 226 11.16 -3.35 76.82
C LEU A 226 12.30 -3.22 77.84
N SER A 227 13.45 -2.71 77.41
CA SER A 227 14.60 -2.43 78.28
C SER A 227 14.25 -1.41 79.36
N ILE A 228 13.53 -0.34 79.03
CA ILE A 228 13.09 0.67 80.00
C ILE A 228 12.11 0.06 81.01
N VAL A 229 11.13 -0.72 80.54
CA VAL A 229 10.16 -1.40 81.41
C VAL A 229 10.87 -2.35 82.37
N LEU A 230 11.85 -3.12 81.91
CA LEU A 230 12.66 -4.01 82.75
C LEU A 230 13.45 -3.24 83.82
N ILE A 231 14.02 -2.09 83.46
CA ILE A 231 14.73 -1.22 84.42
C ILE A 231 13.77 -0.71 85.48
N ILE A 232 12.60 -0.20 85.09
CA ILE A 232 11.57 0.28 86.04
C ILE A 232 11.12 -0.85 86.96
N LEU A 233 10.88 -2.04 86.42
CA LEU A 233 10.49 -3.20 87.21
C LEU A 233 11.58 -3.58 88.22
N HIS A 234 12.85 -3.53 87.83
CA HIS A 234 13.97 -3.83 88.71
C HIS A 234 14.13 -2.79 89.83
N LEU A 235 13.95 -1.49 89.52
CA LEU A 235 13.98 -0.44 90.53
C LEU A 235 12.77 -0.49 91.47
N GLY A 236 11.59 -0.88 90.99
CA GLY A 236 10.38 -0.98 91.81
C GLY A 236 10.29 -2.24 92.68
N ASN A 237 11.15 -3.25 92.43
CA ASN A 237 11.26 -4.47 93.24
C ASN A 237 12.37 -4.37 94.32
N LYS A 238 12.94 -3.17 94.52
CA LYS A 238 13.83 -2.82 95.64
C LYS A 238 13.06 -1.97 96.64
#